data_AF-A0A2G1YKM9-F1
#
_entry.id   AF-A0A2G1YKM9-F1
#
_cell.length_a   1.000
_cell.length_b   1.000
_cell.length_c   1.000
_cell.angle_alpha   90.00
_cell.angle_beta   90.00
_cell.angle_gamma   90.00
#
_symmetry.space_group_name_H-M   'P 1'
#
loop_
_entity.id
_entity.type
_entity.pdbx_description
1 polymer ?
#
loop_
_entity_poly.entity_id
_entity_poly.type
_entity_poly.pdbx_seq_one_letter_code
_entity_poly.pdbx_strand_id
1 'polypeptide(L)' 'CHVYIDPDWVDAVGAADEIETDMLDMTGEVQKDNSRLSCQIFLTEALDGLKVTVAPLI' A
#
# COMPACT_ATOMS: atom_id res chain seq x y z
N CYS A 1 6.97 -3.29 5.66
CA CYS A 1 5.52 -3.49 5.45
C CYS A 1 5.05 -2.94 4.09
N HIS A 2 5.98 -2.63 3.17
CA HIS A 2 5.64 -2.12 1.86
C HIS A 2 4.98 -3.21 1.02
N VAL A 3 3.82 -2.87 0.44
CA VAL A 3 3.03 -3.73 -0.42
C VAL A 3 2.51 -2.93 -1.60
N TYR A 4 2.19 -3.62 -2.68
CA TYR A 4 1.44 -3.08 -3.80
C TYR A 4 -0.02 -3.56 -3.71
N ILE A 5 -0.95 -2.63 -3.75
CA ILE A 5 -2.38 -2.90 -3.73
C ILE A 5 -2.83 -3.39 -5.11
N ASP A 6 -3.63 -4.45 -5.15
CA ASP A 6 -4.24 -4.91 -6.39
C ASP A 6 -5.09 -3.76 -7.00
N PRO A 7 -5.01 -3.49 -8.32
CA PRO A 7 -5.70 -2.35 -8.94
C PRO A 7 -7.19 -2.26 -8.64
N ASP A 8 -7.88 -3.40 -8.50
CA ASP A 8 -9.31 -3.45 -8.20
C ASP A 8 -9.65 -2.93 -6.79
N TRP A 9 -8.63 -2.74 -5.93
CA TRP A 9 -8.77 -2.40 -4.52
C TRP A 9 -8.23 -1.01 -4.16
N VAL A 10 -7.57 -0.30 -5.08
CA VAL A 10 -6.91 0.99 -4.79
C VAL A 10 -7.90 2.01 -4.23
N ASP A 11 -9.09 2.11 -4.83
CA ASP A 11 -10.12 3.05 -4.37
C ASP A 11 -10.68 2.68 -2.99
N ALA A 12 -10.83 1.38 -2.70
CA ALA A 12 -11.35 0.89 -1.43
C ALA A 12 -10.34 1.04 -0.27
N VAL A 13 -9.05 0.85 -0.57
CA VAL A 13 -7.94 1.01 0.38
C VAL A 13 -7.61 2.49 0.60
N GLY A 14 -7.87 3.34 -0.40
CA GLY A 14 -7.61 4.77 -0.36
C GLY A 14 -6.13 5.12 -0.57
N ALA A 15 -5.86 6.42 -0.57
CA ALA A 15 -4.52 6.96 -0.73
C ALA A 15 -3.68 6.83 0.55
N ALA A 16 -2.36 6.83 0.38
CA ALA A 16 -1.43 7.05 1.47
C ALA A 16 -1.62 8.47 2.02
N ASP A 17 -1.43 8.65 3.34
CA ASP A 17 -1.34 9.99 3.91
C ASP A 17 0.04 10.60 3.66
N GLU A 18 0.22 11.87 4.08
CA GLU A 18 1.49 12.60 3.88
C GLU A 18 2.68 11.89 4.53
N ILE A 19 2.49 11.38 5.75
CA ILE A 19 3.55 10.72 6.52
C ILE A 19 3.92 9.37 5.88
N GLU A 20 2.92 8.62 5.43
CA GLU A 20 3.10 7.36 4.71
C GLU A 20 3.80 7.59 3.37
N THR A 21 3.43 8.65 2.65
CA THR A 21 4.06 9.03 1.38
C THR A 21 5.53 9.38 1.58
N ASP A 22 5.85 10.23 2.56
CA ASP A 22 7.24 10.58 2.89
C ASP A 22 8.06 9.33 3.26
N MET A 23 7.48 8.39 4.02
CA MET A 23 8.14 7.13 4.34
C MET A 23 8.38 6.25 3.11
N LEU A 24 7.41 6.18 2.19
CA LEU A 24 7.54 5.43 0.94
C LEU A 24 8.63 6.03 0.05
N ASP A 25 8.74 7.36 -0.02
CA ASP A 25 9.78 8.08 -0.77
C ASP A 25 11.19 7.83 -0.21
N MET A 26 11.28 7.55 1.09
CA MET A 26 12.53 7.18 1.76
C MET A 26 12.90 5.70 1.60
N THR A 27 12.02 4.87 1.03
CA THR A 27 12.37 3.46 0.76
C THR A 27 13.36 3.37 -0.41
N GLY A 28 14.36 2.50 -0.31
CA GLY A 28 15.27 2.19 -1.42
C GLY A 28 14.64 1.31 -2.51
N GLU A 29 13.36 1.00 -2.39
CA GLU A 29 12.63 0.08 -3.25
C GLU A 29 11.92 0.81 -4.40
N VAL A 30 11.45 0.06 -5.40
CA VAL A 30 10.65 0.65 -6.49
C VAL A 30 9.28 1.05 -5.94
N GLN A 31 9.08 2.35 -5.74
CA GLN A 31 7.78 2.94 -5.46
C GLN A 31 6.90 2.89 -6.72
N LYS A 32 5.62 2.59 -6.53
CA LYS A 32 4.58 2.57 -7.57
C LYS A 32 3.37 3.36 -7.09
N ASP A 33 2.50 3.76 -8.01
CA ASP A 33 1.26 4.49 -7.67
C ASP A 33 0.33 3.71 -6.73
N ASN A 34 0.42 2.37 -6.74
CA ASN A 34 -0.32 1.49 -5.85
C ASN A 34 0.49 1.01 -4.63
N SER A 35 1.63 1.64 -4.33
CA SER A 35 2.41 1.39 -3.12
C SER A 35 1.67 1.85 -1.88
N ARG A 36 1.62 1.00 -0.85
CA ARG A 36 1.14 1.33 0.49
C ARG A 36 2.01 0.65 1.55
N LEU A 37 2.04 1.21 2.75
CA LEU A 37 2.53 0.56 3.95
C LEU A 37 1.37 -0.21 4.58
N SER A 38 1.43 -1.55 4.54
CA SER A 38 0.33 -2.40 5.01
C SER A 38 -0.05 -2.19 6.47
N CYS A 39 0.84 -1.60 7.28
CA CYS A 39 0.56 -1.26 8.67
C CYS A 39 -0.37 -0.04 8.84
N GLN A 40 -0.54 0.78 7.80
CA GLN A 40 -1.45 1.94 7.79
C GLN A 40 -2.83 1.60 7.19
N ILE A 41 -3.01 0.37 6.69
CA ILE A 41 -4.28 -0.08 6.13
C ILE A 41 -5.12 -0.69 7.25
N PHE A 42 -6.16 0.02 7.66
CA PHE A 42 -7.12 -0.50 8.63
C PHE A 42 -8.13 -1.41 7.93
N LEU A 43 -8.12 -2.69 8.29
CA LEU A 43 -9.06 -3.66 7.72
C LEU A 43 -10.49 -3.36 8.15
N THR A 44 -11.40 -3.39 7.18
CA THR A 44 -12.85 -3.26 7.37
C THR A 44 -13.54 -4.39 6.62
N GLU A 45 -14.84 -4.61 6.86
CA GLU A 45 -15.62 -5.59 6.09
C GLU A 45 -15.62 -5.29 4.58
N ALA A 46 -15.49 -4.01 4.20
CA ALA A 46 -15.38 -3.61 2.80
C ALA A 46 -14.08 -4.07 2.13
N LEU A 47 -13.09 -4.56 2.90
CA LEU A 47 -11.81 -5.07 2.43
C LEU A 47 -11.74 -6.61 2.46
N ASP A 48 -12.86 -7.31 2.66
CA ASP A 48 -12.89 -8.78 2.61
C ASP A 48 -12.50 -9.29 1.22
N GLY A 49 -11.40 -10.03 1.14
CA GLY A 49 -10.81 -10.49 -0.12
C GLY A 49 -9.75 -9.57 -0.72
N LEU A 50 -9.33 -8.51 -0.02
CA LEU A 50 -8.22 -7.63 -0.43
C LEU A 50 -7.00 -8.45 -0.84
N LYS A 51 -6.48 -8.16 -2.03
CA LYS A 51 -5.25 -8.74 -2.56
C LYS A 51 -4.13 -7.71 -2.55
N VAL A 52 -2.95 -8.14 -2.12
CA VAL A 52 -1.74 -7.33 -2.14
C VAL A 52 -0.56 -8.18 -2.59
N THR A 53 0.44 -7.54 -3.18
CA THR A 53 1.74 -8.16 -3.47
C THR A 53 2.79 -7.55 -2.56
N VAL A 54 3.61 -8.37 -1.92
CA VAL A 54 4.73 -7.88 -1.09
C VAL A 54 5.76 -7.23 -2.01
N ALA A 55 6.16 -6.00 -1.69
CA ALA A 55 7.18 -5.31 -2.48
C ALA A 55 8.52 -6.07 -2.41
N PRO A 56 9.28 -6.16 -3.51
CA PRO A 56 10.56 -6.84 -3.52
C PRO A 56 11.58 -6.03 -2.72
N LEU A 57 12.31 -6.72 -1.84
CA LEU A 57 13.53 -6.17 -1.24
C LEU A 57 14.59 -6.12 -2.33
N ILE A 58 14.97 -4.91 -2.76
CA ILE A 58 16.15 -4.71 -3.61
C ILE A 58 17.30 -4.23 -2.72
#